data_AF-A0A382UMK5-F1
#
_entry.id   AF-A0A382UMK5-F1
#
_cell.length_a   1.000
_cell.length_b   1.000
_cell.length_c   1.000
_cell.angle_alpha   90.00
_cell.angle_beta   90.00
_cell.angle_gamma   90.00
#
_symmetry.space_group_name_H-M   'P 1'
#
loop_
_entity.id
_entity.type
_entity.pdbx_description
1 polymer ?
#
loop_
_entity_poly.entity_id
_entity_poly.type
_entity_poly.pdbx_seq_one_letter_code
_entity_poly.pdbx_strand_id
1 'polypeptide(L)'
;MNINLIKNTLFLILLCPVLVSGVNVTFNVDMSQEDVGGEGPTLWMGFFYPDPGFIMTDDDEDGVWTYTVNNLDTGIYTYKYRNGHWTEWDTGNGWEDMSGQDCAVGPYSDREVVVGTDDMVVNGCFGFCIDGFCGGDDDGGWVLVWSDEFNGPEIDESKWGYDIGTGDWGWGNGEAQYYTSNSNNSFIENGHLVIQALL
;
A
#
# COMPACT_ATOMS: atom_id res chain seq x y z
N MET A 1 21.08 -16.58 72.82
CA MET A 1 21.57 -15.57 71.86
C MET A 1 21.19 -16.07 70.47
N ASN A 2 20.16 -15.43 69.90
CA ASN A 2 19.50 -15.79 68.65
C ASN A 2 20.27 -15.18 67.48
N ILE A 3 20.59 -15.94 66.43
CA ILE A 3 20.78 -15.36 65.09
C ILE A 3 20.19 -16.33 64.06
N ASN A 4 18.96 -16.02 63.63
CA ASN A 4 18.36 -16.58 62.41
C ASN A 4 19.00 -15.88 61.20
N LEU A 5 19.73 -16.61 60.37
CA LEU A 5 20.13 -16.11 59.04
C LEU A 5 18.96 -16.31 58.07
N ILE A 6 18.28 -15.22 57.76
CA ILE A 6 17.34 -15.14 56.64
C ILE A 6 18.16 -15.23 55.35
N LYS A 7 17.92 -16.25 54.53
CA LYS A 7 18.47 -16.33 53.17
C LYS A 7 17.75 -15.29 52.31
N ASN A 8 18.37 -14.12 52.13
CA ASN A 8 17.91 -13.13 51.16
C ASN A 8 18.23 -13.64 49.75
N THR A 9 17.25 -14.25 49.11
CA THR A 9 17.30 -14.52 47.67
C THR A 9 17.26 -13.17 46.95
N LEU A 10 18.41 -12.72 46.45
CA LEU A 10 18.54 -11.53 45.63
C LEU A 10 17.94 -11.83 44.25
N PHE A 11 16.71 -11.38 44.01
CA PHE A 11 16.09 -11.46 42.68
C PHE A 11 16.69 -10.32 41.85
N LEU A 12 17.72 -10.63 41.05
CA LEU A 12 18.28 -9.68 40.09
C LEU A 12 17.28 -9.54 38.94
N ILE A 13 16.39 -8.56 39.04
CA ILE A 13 15.53 -8.15 37.93
C ILE A 13 16.45 -7.49 36.92
N LEU A 14 16.85 -8.25 35.90
CA LEU A 14 17.53 -7.72 34.73
C LEU A 14 16.52 -6.86 33.97
N LEU A 15 16.45 -5.57 34.32
CA LEU A 15 15.80 -4.55 33.48
C LEU A 15 16.66 -4.45 32.22
N CYS A 16 16.35 -5.28 31.21
CA CYS A 16 16.82 -5.04 29.86
C CYS A 16 16.16 -3.72 29.44
N PRO A 17 16.90 -2.61 29.23
CA PRO A 17 16.29 -1.45 28.60
C PRO A 17 15.86 -1.92 27.22
N VAL A 18 14.55 -2.08 27.02
CA VAL A 18 14.01 -2.21 25.68
C VAL A 18 14.32 -0.87 25.03
N LEU A 19 15.34 -0.84 24.17
CA LEU A 19 15.51 0.24 23.21
C LEU A 19 14.29 0.15 22.30
N VAL A 20 13.24 0.89 22.64
CA VAL A 20 12.22 1.25 21.67
C VAL A 20 12.90 2.31 20.80
N SER A 21 13.61 1.87 19.76
CA SER A 21 13.98 2.78 18.68
C SER A 21 12.74 2.95 17.82
N GLY A 22 12.33 4.19 17.58
CA GLY A 22 11.29 4.47 16.60
C GLY A 22 11.68 3.93 15.22
N VAL A 23 10.70 3.81 14.33
CA VAL A 23 10.86 3.27 12.98
C VAL A 23 11.07 4.38 11.96
N ASN A 24 11.59 4.03 10.80
CA ASN A 24 11.63 4.94 9.66
C ASN A 24 10.35 4.77 8.84
N VAL A 25 9.63 5.88 8.63
CA VAL A 25 8.44 5.92 7.80
C VAL A 25 8.74 6.77 6.57
N THR A 26 8.73 6.14 5.40
CA THR A 26 8.95 6.82 4.12
C THR A 26 7.60 7.17 3.50
N PHE A 27 7.34 8.45 3.35
CA PHE A 27 6.15 8.98 2.71
C PHE A 27 6.45 9.33 1.26
N ASN A 28 5.62 8.81 0.36
CA ASN A 28 5.65 9.09 -1.06
C ASN A 28 4.32 9.73 -1.46
N VAL A 29 4.39 10.79 -2.26
CA VAL A 29 3.23 11.41 -2.88
C VAL A 29 3.44 11.54 -4.38
N ASP A 30 2.57 10.93 -5.16
CA ASP A 30 2.51 11.13 -6.59
C ASP A 30 1.85 12.48 -6.88
N MET A 31 2.60 13.32 -7.61
CA MET A 31 2.19 14.67 -8.03
C MET A 31 2.01 14.76 -9.55
N SER A 32 2.02 13.65 -10.29
CA SER A 32 1.99 13.60 -11.77
C SER A 32 0.75 14.25 -12.39
N GLN A 33 -0.33 14.42 -11.61
CA GLN A 33 -1.56 15.10 -12.05
C GLN A 33 -1.59 16.60 -11.70
N GLU A 34 -0.55 17.10 -11.05
CA GLU A 34 -0.47 18.46 -10.53
C GLU A 34 0.57 19.31 -11.29
N ASP A 35 0.35 20.62 -11.32
CA ASP A 35 1.39 21.58 -11.71
C ASP A 35 2.27 21.87 -10.48
N VAL A 36 3.41 21.19 -10.38
CA VAL A 36 4.31 21.28 -9.23
C VAL A 36 5.24 22.49 -9.37
N GLY A 37 5.16 23.41 -8.41
CA GLY A 37 6.06 24.56 -8.35
C GLY A 37 7.51 24.17 -8.04
N GLY A 38 8.46 25.07 -8.28
CA GLY A 38 9.90 24.79 -8.10
C GLY A 38 10.34 24.44 -6.67
N GLU A 39 9.49 24.64 -5.67
CA GLU A 39 9.74 24.25 -4.27
C GLU A 39 9.30 22.80 -3.96
N GLY A 40 8.54 22.15 -4.85
CA GLY A 40 7.98 20.82 -4.61
C GLY A 40 6.86 20.78 -3.57
N PRO A 41 6.25 19.60 -3.34
CA PRO A 41 5.34 19.37 -2.24
C PRO A 41 6.05 19.26 -0.90
N THR A 42 5.29 19.48 0.17
CA THR A 42 5.70 19.30 1.55
C THR A 42 4.78 18.33 2.29
N LEU A 43 5.38 17.54 3.19
CA LEU A 43 4.69 16.66 4.13
C LEU A 43 4.49 17.38 5.45
N TRP A 44 3.23 17.57 5.85
CA TRP A 44 2.87 18.13 7.15
C TRP A 44 2.32 17.04 8.04
N MET A 45 2.77 16.96 9.30
CA MET A 45 2.21 16.03 10.28
C MET A 45 1.75 16.80 11.51
N GLY A 46 0.52 16.55 11.95
CA GLY A 46 -0.07 17.24 13.10
C GLY A 46 0.73 17.07 14.39
N PHE A 47 1.44 15.95 14.51
CA PHE A 47 2.32 15.65 15.64
C PHE A 47 3.50 16.64 15.80
N PHE A 48 4.03 17.19 14.70
CA PHE A 48 5.14 18.13 14.73
C PHE A 48 4.71 19.60 14.84
N TYR A 49 3.39 19.87 14.95
CA TYR A 49 2.91 21.24 15.10
C TYR A 49 3.55 21.94 16.31
N PRO A 50 4.02 23.20 16.18
CA PRO A 50 3.83 24.13 15.06
C PRO A 50 4.97 24.17 14.03
N ASP A 51 5.86 23.19 14.02
CA ASP A 51 7.02 23.20 13.13
C ASP A 51 6.57 23.10 11.64
N PRO A 52 7.34 23.71 10.71
CA PRO A 52 7.03 23.63 9.28
C PRO A 52 7.01 22.20 8.75
N GLY A 53 6.24 21.99 7.68
CA GLY A 53 6.25 20.73 6.94
C GLY A 53 7.62 20.40 6.33
N PHE A 54 7.87 19.12 6.15
CA PHE A 54 9.09 18.60 5.55
C PHE A 54 9.07 18.78 4.03
N ILE A 55 10.16 19.31 3.48
CA ILE A 55 10.35 19.42 2.02
C ILE A 55 10.64 18.03 1.48
N MET A 56 9.85 17.62 0.48
CA MET A 56 10.01 16.33 -0.18
C MET A 56 10.90 16.49 -1.41
N THR A 57 11.46 15.40 -1.92
CA THR A 57 12.34 15.40 -3.11
C THR A 57 11.88 14.37 -4.12
N ASP A 58 12.07 14.67 -5.41
CA ASP A 58 11.89 13.76 -6.54
C ASP A 58 13.26 13.64 -7.23
N ASP A 59 14.12 12.81 -6.64
CA ASP A 59 15.53 12.70 -7.05
C ASP A 59 15.70 11.85 -8.32
N ASP A 60 14.74 10.98 -8.64
CA ASP A 60 14.71 10.13 -9.82
C ASP A 60 13.81 10.64 -10.96
N GLU A 61 13.15 11.79 -10.75
CA GLU A 61 12.34 12.52 -11.74
C GLU A 61 11.17 11.68 -12.28
N ASP A 62 10.56 10.84 -11.43
CA ASP A 62 9.42 10.00 -11.79
C ASP A 62 8.06 10.65 -11.47
N GLY A 63 8.07 11.82 -10.83
CA GLY A 63 6.88 12.56 -10.41
C GLY A 63 6.35 12.15 -9.03
N VAL A 64 6.99 11.20 -8.36
CA VAL A 64 6.73 10.77 -6.99
C VAL A 64 7.75 11.44 -6.06
N TRP A 65 7.22 12.24 -5.15
CA TRP A 65 8.05 12.95 -4.19
C TRP A 65 8.14 12.17 -2.90
N THR A 66 9.33 12.10 -2.31
CA THR A 66 9.64 11.27 -1.16
C THR A 66 10.19 12.06 0.03
N TYR A 67 9.81 11.67 1.24
CA TYR A 67 10.49 12.08 2.48
C TYR A 67 10.43 10.97 3.54
N THR A 68 11.53 10.71 4.24
CA THR A 68 11.59 9.74 5.33
C THR A 68 11.62 10.42 6.70
N VAL A 69 10.59 10.17 7.51
CA VAL A 69 10.56 10.54 8.92
C VAL A 69 11.26 9.45 9.71
N ASN A 70 12.37 9.79 10.36
CA ASN A 70 13.19 8.84 11.10
C ASN A 70 12.81 8.80 12.57
N ASN A 71 12.92 7.62 13.19
CA ASN A 71 12.67 7.39 14.62
C ASN A 71 11.25 7.79 15.07
N LEU A 72 10.23 7.44 14.30
CA LEU A 72 8.84 7.67 14.67
C LEU A 72 8.36 6.56 15.61
N ASP A 73 7.80 6.92 16.76
CA ASP A 73 7.26 5.95 17.71
C ASP A 73 6.02 5.25 17.15
N THR A 74 5.66 4.10 17.72
CA THR A 74 4.41 3.42 17.34
C THR A 74 3.21 4.25 17.76
N GLY A 75 2.21 4.35 16.90
CA GLY A 75 1.08 5.24 17.15
C GLY A 75 0.24 5.53 15.93
N ILE A 76 -0.75 6.39 16.11
CA ILE A 76 -1.59 6.91 15.03
C ILE A 76 -1.22 8.37 14.82
N TYR A 77 -0.92 8.73 13.58
CA TYR A 77 -0.50 10.06 13.20
C TYR A 77 -1.40 10.60 12.10
N THR A 78 -1.75 11.88 12.17
CA THR A 78 -2.36 12.58 11.05
C THR A 78 -1.32 13.34 10.24
N TYR A 79 -1.49 13.34 8.93
CA TYR A 79 -0.59 14.01 8.01
C TYR A 79 -1.33 14.54 6.79
N LYS A 80 -0.72 15.46 6.06
CA LYS A 80 -1.30 16.06 4.87
C LYS A 80 -0.22 16.57 3.92
N TYR A 81 -0.47 16.47 2.63
CA TYR A 81 0.42 17.02 1.62
C TYR A 81 0.03 18.44 1.22
N ARG A 82 1.03 19.20 0.80
CA ARG A 82 0.86 20.57 0.33
C ARG A 82 1.80 20.86 -0.82
N ASN A 83 1.28 21.23 -1.99
CA ASN A 83 2.06 21.64 -3.14
C ASN A 83 2.64 23.05 -2.89
N GLY A 84 3.96 23.11 -2.67
CA GLY A 84 4.72 24.29 -2.28
C GLY A 84 5.16 24.29 -0.82
N HIS A 85 6.13 25.17 -0.50
CA HIS A 85 6.72 25.31 0.83
C HIS A 85 6.32 26.62 1.52
N TRP A 86 5.83 26.51 2.75
CA TRP A 86 5.54 27.63 3.64
C TRP A 86 6.04 27.29 5.05
N THR A 87 6.46 28.30 5.79
CA THR A 87 6.94 28.12 7.17
C THR A 87 5.80 28.13 8.20
N GLU A 88 4.62 28.61 7.82
CA GLU A 88 3.45 28.71 8.69
C GLU A 88 2.27 28.00 8.05
N TRP A 89 1.54 27.22 8.85
CA TRP A 89 0.46 26.34 8.39
C TRP A 89 -0.75 27.11 7.83
N ASP A 90 -1.04 28.30 8.36
CA ASP A 90 -2.21 29.12 8.03
C ASP A 90 -1.92 30.20 6.97
N THR A 91 -0.71 30.20 6.42
CA THR A 91 -0.34 31.10 5.31
C THR A 91 -0.30 30.35 4.00
N GLY A 92 -0.56 31.05 2.89
CA GLY A 92 -0.47 30.49 1.54
C GLY A 92 -1.63 29.56 1.14
N ASN A 93 -1.38 28.78 0.09
CA ASN A 93 -2.34 27.90 -0.58
C ASN A 93 -1.66 26.55 -0.92
N GLY A 94 -2.29 25.70 -1.73
CA GLY A 94 -1.68 24.44 -2.19
C GLY A 94 -1.89 23.23 -1.26
N TRP A 95 -2.74 23.33 -0.24
CA TRP A 95 -3.17 22.15 0.51
C TRP A 95 -3.92 21.18 -0.41
N GLU A 96 -3.67 19.89 -0.26
CA GLU A 96 -4.52 18.90 -0.91
C GLU A 96 -5.96 18.97 -0.40
N ASP A 97 -6.91 18.66 -1.27
CA ASP A 97 -8.33 18.60 -0.93
C ASP A 97 -8.86 17.17 -1.11
N MET A 98 -9.08 16.50 0.02
CA MET A 98 -9.66 15.17 0.08
C MET A 98 -11.09 15.21 0.66
N SER A 99 -11.73 16.38 0.66
CA SER A 99 -13.04 16.56 1.28
C SER A 99 -14.07 15.58 0.72
N GLY A 100 -14.68 14.80 1.62
CA GLY A 100 -15.72 13.82 1.26
C GLY A 100 -15.22 12.45 0.80
N GLN A 101 -13.92 12.20 0.86
CA GLN A 101 -13.33 10.88 0.60
C GLN A 101 -13.15 10.08 1.90
N ASP A 102 -13.17 8.74 1.82
CA ASP A 102 -13.26 7.85 2.98
C ASP A 102 -12.04 7.89 3.92
N CYS A 103 -10.86 8.27 3.43
CA CYS A 103 -9.64 8.36 4.23
C CYS A 103 -9.44 9.72 4.92
N ALA A 104 -10.31 10.70 4.64
CA ALA A 104 -10.20 12.04 5.21
C ALA A 104 -10.67 12.06 6.67
N VAL A 105 -9.76 12.35 7.60
CA VAL A 105 -10.03 12.43 9.03
C VAL A 105 -10.01 13.86 9.55
N GLY A 106 -10.80 14.10 10.59
CA GLY A 106 -10.79 15.37 11.31
C GLY A 106 -11.39 16.56 10.53
N PRO A 107 -11.35 17.77 11.11
CA PRO A 107 -11.98 18.97 10.54
C PRO A 107 -11.23 19.57 9.35
N TYR A 108 -9.99 19.15 9.10
CA TYR A 108 -9.14 19.67 8.03
C TYR A 108 -8.92 18.68 6.89
N SER A 109 -9.64 17.55 6.88
CA SER A 109 -9.47 16.48 5.90
C SER A 109 -8.02 16.04 5.81
N ASP A 110 -7.45 15.67 6.95
CA ASP A 110 -6.11 15.09 7.05
C ASP A 110 -6.15 13.62 6.64
N ARG A 111 -4.99 13.04 6.31
CA ARG A 111 -4.79 11.59 6.20
C ARG A 111 -4.42 11.03 7.57
N GLU A 112 -4.62 9.73 7.77
CA GLU A 112 -4.20 9.00 8.97
C GLU A 112 -3.23 7.88 8.60
N VAL A 113 -2.20 7.66 9.40
CA VAL A 113 -1.29 6.52 9.29
C VAL A 113 -1.11 5.85 10.65
N VAL A 114 -1.14 4.52 10.65
CA VAL A 114 -0.84 3.69 11.83
C VAL A 114 0.60 3.20 11.73
N VAL A 115 1.45 3.68 12.63
CA VAL A 115 2.88 3.34 12.68
C VAL A 115 3.08 2.14 13.60
N GLY A 116 3.61 1.06 13.03
CA GLY A 116 3.92 -0.19 13.70
C GLY A 116 5.34 -0.24 14.25
N THR A 117 5.84 -1.46 14.49
CA THR A 117 7.19 -1.71 15.04
C THR A 117 8.28 -1.89 13.98
N ASP A 118 7.89 -1.96 12.71
CA ASP A 118 8.78 -2.15 11.58
C ASP A 118 8.77 -0.90 10.69
N ASP A 119 9.90 -0.64 10.02
CA ASP A 119 9.99 0.40 9.00
C ASP A 119 8.91 0.17 7.93
N MET A 120 8.30 1.27 7.45
CA MET A 120 7.19 1.19 6.51
C MET A 120 7.24 2.28 5.46
N VAL A 121 6.51 2.03 4.37
CA VAL A 121 6.34 2.97 3.26
C VAL A 121 4.86 3.31 3.15
N VAL A 122 4.56 4.58 2.98
CA VAL A 122 3.22 5.13 2.80
C VAL A 122 3.20 5.82 1.45
N ASN A 123 2.44 5.28 0.50
CA ASN A 123 2.25 5.89 -0.82
C ASN A 123 0.89 6.57 -0.86
N GLY A 124 0.78 7.68 -1.59
CA GLY A 124 -0.49 8.30 -1.89
C GLY A 124 -0.44 9.12 -3.18
N CYS A 125 -1.62 9.40 -3.72
CA CYS A 125 -1.81 10.36 -4.81
C CYS A 125 -2.31 11.68 -4.23
N PHE A 126 -1.73 12.81 -4.65
CA PHE A 126 -2.09 14.12 -4.15
C PHE A 126 -3.58 14.41 -4.34
N GLY A 127 -4.30 14.74 -3.25
CA GLY A 127 -5.74 15.01 -3.32
C GLY A 127 -6.66 13.78 -3.45
N PHE A 128 -6.11 12.56 -3.46
CA PHE A 128 -6.91 11.33 -3.55
C PHE A 128 -6.60 10.33 -2.43
N CYS A 129 -7.67 9.74 -1.90
CA CYS A 129 -7.65 8.64 -0.94
C CYS A 129 -7.49 7.29 -1.66
N ILE A 130 -6.35 7.11 -2.31
CA ILE A 130 -5.95 5.82 -2.87
C ILE A 130 -4.64 5.37 -2.25
N ASP A 131 -4.55 4.06 -2.00
CA ASP A 131 -3.30 3.41 -1.61
C ASP A 131 -2.49 3.20 -2.90
N GLY A 132 -1.40 3.95 -3.07
CA GLY A 132 -0.56 3.88 -4.27
C GLY A 132 -0.39 5.22 -4.96
N PHE A 133 -0.11 5.17 -6.26
CA PHE A 133 0.26 6.32 -7.09
C PHE A 133 -0.92 6.78 -7.96
N CYS A 134 -0.89 8.03 -8.43
CA CYS A 134 -1.92 8.61 -9.26
C CYS A 134 -2.03 7.86 -10.58
N GLY A 135 -3.26 7.53 -10.98
CA GLY A 135 -3.49 6.83 -12.25
C GLY A 135 -2.98 5.38 -12.27
N GLY A 136 -2.62 4.80 -11.12
CA GLY A 136 -2.55 3.34 -11.01
C GLY A 136 -3.93 2.76 -11.29
N ASP A 137 -3.99 1.70 -12.10
CA ASP A 137 -5.20 0.95 -12.45
C ASP A 137 -5.85 0.21 -11.24
N ASP A 138 -5.74 0.74 -10.02
CA ASP A 138 -6.42 0.22 -8.83
C ASP A 138 -7.63 1.11 -8.50
N ASP A 139 -8.76 0.63 -9.00
CA ASP A 139 -10.12 1.02 -8.68
C ASP A 139 -10.33 1.10 -7.14
N GLY A 140 -10.25 2.31 -6.58
CA GLY A 140 -10.97 2.72 -5.37
C GLY A 140 -11.01 1.75 -4.18
N GLY A 141 -9.87 1.18 -3.76
CA GLY A 141 -9.78 0.32 -2.57
C GLY A 141 -10.16 -1.15 -2.80
N TRP A 142 -10.28 -1.59 -4.06
CA TRP A 142 -10.36 -3.01 -4.39
C TRP A 142 -8.96 -3.64 -4.34
N VAL A 143 -8.85 -4.77 -3.65
CA VAL A 143 -7.64 -5.60 -3.65
C VAL A 143 -7.78 -6.67 -4.73
N LEU A 144 -6.84 -6.72 -5.67
CA LEU A 144 -6.75 -7.83 -6.63
C LEU A 144 -6.48 -9.14 -5.86
N VAL A 145 -7.49 -10.02 -5.78
CA VAL A 145 -7.37 -11.29 -5.03
C VAL A 145 -6.93 -12.48 -5.90
N TRP A 146 -7.06 -12.37 -7.23
CA TRP A 146 -6.68 -13.43 -8.16
C TRP A 146 -6.52 -12.87 -9.58
N SER A 147 -5.46 -13.29 -10.28
CA SER A 147 -5.23 -12.97 -11.69
C SER A 147 -4.40 -14.03 -12.41
N ASP A 148 -4.54 -14.07 -13.74
CA ASP A 148 -3.64 -14.79 -14.64
C ASP A 148 -3.53 -14.04 -15.97
N GLU A 149 -2.33 -13.54 -16.24
CA GLU A 149 -2.03 -12.73 -17.43
C GLU A 149 -1.58 -13.57 -18.62
N PHE A 150 -1.51 -14.90 -18.47
CA PHE A 150 -1.13 -15.84 -19.53
C PHE A 150 0.20 -15.52 -20.23
N ASN A 151 1.16 -14.99 -19.48
CA ASN A 151 2.51 -14.70 -19.98
C ASN A 151 3.43 -15.93 -20.04
N GLY A 152 3.02 -17.04 -19.43
CA GLY A 152 3.76 -18.30 -19.44
C GLY A 152 3.63 -19.05 -20.77
N PRO A 153 4.52 -20.02 -21.06
CA PRO A 153 4.42 -20.82 -22.28
C PRO A 153 3.28 -21.86 -22.24
N GLU A 154 2.75 -22.16 -21.05
CA GLU A 154 1.73 -23.17 -20.80
C GLU A 154 0.72 -22.64 -19.76
N ILE A 155 -0.49 -23.21 -19.77
CA ILE A 155 -1.56 -22.88 -18.80
C ILE A 155 -1.12 -23.32 -17.41
N ASP A 156 -1.23 -22.43 -16.42
CA ASP A 156 -0.85 -22.71 -15.04
C ASP A 156 -1.89 -23.62 -14.35
N GLU A 157 -1.61 -24.93 -14.31
CA GLU A 157 -2.47 -25.92 -13.65
C GLU A 157 -2.53 -25.80 -12.12
N SER A 158 -1.73 -24.91 -11.50
CA SER A 158 -1.92 -24.55 -10.09
C SER A 158 -3.07 -23.54 -9.89
N LYS A 159 -3.47 -22.83 -10.96
CA LYS A 159 -4.58 -21.88 -10.97
C LYS A 159 -5.82 -22.43 -11.68
N TRP A 160 -5.62 -23.19 -12.75
CA TRP A 160 -6.69 -23.69 -13.61
C TRP A 160 -6.84 -25.21 -13.53
N GLY A 161 -8.08 -25.70 -13.62
CA GLY A 161 -8.39 -27.12 -13.74
C GLY A 161 -9.25 -27.39 -14.98
N TYR A 162 -9.13 -28.59 -15.55
CA TYR A 162 -9.89 -29.00 -16.72
C TYR A 162 -11.09 -29.86 -16.36
N ASP A 163 -12.24 -29.50 -16.92
CA ASP A 163 -13.36 -30.41 -17.07
C ASP A 163 -13.19 -31.22 -18.35
N ILE A 164 -13.36 -32.54 -18.26
CA ILE A 164 -13.10 -33.47 -19.36
C ILE A 164 -14.35 -34.29 -19.65
N GLY A 165 -14.73 -34.37 -20.92
CA GLY A 165 -15.85 -35.18 -21.39
C GLY A 165 -17.06 -34.39 -21.88
N THR A 166 -18.22 -35.03 -21.81
CA THR A 166 -19.51 -34.49 -22.29
C THR A 166 -20.44 -34.02 -21.16
N GLY A 167 -20.02 -34.19 -19.90
CA GLY A 167 -20.85 -33.92 -18.73
C GLY A 167 -22.16 -34.72 -18.70
N ASP A 168 -23.00 -34.42 -17.72
CA ASP A 168 -24.36 -34.94 -17.65
C ASP A 168 -25.28 -34.14 -18.57
N TRP A 169 -26.00 -34.84 -19.47
CA TRP A 169 -26.90 -34.22 -20.45
C TRP A 169 -26.24 -33.14 -21.33
N GLY A 170 -25.00 -33.37 -21.78
CA GLY A 170 -24.25 -32.39 -22.59
C GLY A 170 -24.01 -31.13 -21.78
N TRP A 171 -23.33 -31.25 -20.63
CA TRP A 171 -23.08 -30.16 -19.67
C TRP A 171 -24.33 -29.40 -19.20
N GLY A 172 -25.49 -30.07 -19.18
CA GLY A 172 -26.76 -29.52 -18.69
C GLY A 172 -27.57 -28.75 -19.72
N ASN A 173 -27.15 -28.68 -20.98
CA ASN A 173 -27.86 -27.95 -22.04
C ASN A 173 -27.81 -28.65 -23.42
N GLY A 174 -27.48 -29.94 -23.46
CA GLY A 174 -27.51 -30.73 -24.69
C GLY A 174 -26.37 -30.42 -25.67
N GLU A 175 -25.27 -29.87 -25.16
CA GLU A 175 -24.05 -29.60 -25.91
C GLU A 175 -23.44 -30.89 -26.51
N ALA A 176 -22.90 -30.78 -27.72
CA ALA A 176 -22.43 -31.94 -28.51
C ALA A 176 -20.91 -32.16 -28.45
N GLN A 177 -20.17 -31.19 -27.93
CA GLN A 177 -18.72 -31.25 -27.85
C GLN A 177 -18.22 -32.11 -26.68
N TYR A 178 -16.97 -32.56 -26.80
CA TYR A 178 -16.23 -33.26 -25.75
C TYR A 178 -15.08 -32.34 -25.30
N TYR A 179 -15.09 -31.88 -24.04
CA TYR A 179 -13.97 -31.09 -23.51
C TYR A 179 -12.75 -31.98 -23.27
N THR A 180 -11.56 -31.45 -23.56
CA THR A 180 -10.27 -32.13 -23.36
C THR A 180 -9.27 -31.18 -22.73
N SER A 181 -8.18 -31.72 -22.16
CA SER A 181 -6.99 -30.98 -21.75
C SER A 181 -5.89 -30.96 -22.83
N ASN A 182 -6.24 -31.27 -24.08
CA ASN A 182 -5.27 -31.28 -25.17
C ASN A 182 -4.89 -29.84 -25.56
N SER A 183 -3.62 -29.59 -25.84
CA SER A 183 -3.15 -28.29 -26.35
C SER A 183 -3.75 -27.90 -27.70
N ASN A 184 -4.37 -28.85 -28.41
CA ASN A 184 -5.20 -28.55 -29.58
C ASN A 184 -6.51 -27.83 -29.22
N ASN A 185 -7.00 -27.90 -27.98
CA ASN A 185 -8.23 -27.24 -27.55
C ASN A 185 -7.98 -26.01 -26.69
N SER A 186 -6.91 -26.00 -25.90
CA SER A 186 -6.56 -24.87 -25.04
C SER A 186 -5.05 -24.70 -24.92
N PHE A 187 -4.55 -23.51 -25.23
CA PHE A 187 -3.12 -23.20 -25.18
C PHE A 187 -2.89 -21.69 -25.02
N ILE A 188 -1.67 -21.30 -24.65
CA ILE A 188 -1.29 -19.89 -24.62
C ILE A 188 -0.61 -19.51 -25.93
N GLU A 189 -1.05 -18.42 -26.54
CA GLU A 189 -0.44 -17.83 -27.73
C GLU A 189 -0.44 -16.31 -27.64
N ASN A 190 0.71 -15.68 -27.86
CA ASN A 190 0.90 -14.22 -27.85
C ASN A 190 0.38 -13.52 -26.57
N GLY A 191 0.54 -14.13 -25.39
CA GLY A 191 0.06 -13.58 -24.12
C GLY A 191 -1.45 -13.74 -23.89
N HIS A 192 -2.12 -14.62 -24.64
CA HIS A 192 -3.55 -14.86 -24.51
C HIS A 192 -3.82 -16.34 -24.31
N LEU A 193 -4.78 -16.67 -23.45
CA LEU A 193 -5.41 -17.99 -23.44
C LEU A 193 -6.27 -18.15 -24.69
N VAL A 194 -5.91 -19.11 -25.54
CA VAL A 194 -6.72 -19.52 -26.68
C VAL A 194 -7.50 -20.76 -26.29
N ILE A 195 -8.83 -20.71 -26.42
CA ILE A 195 -9.72 -21.86 -26.31
C ILE A 195 -10.39 -22.04 -27.68
N GLN A 196 -10.24 -23.22 -28.28
CA GLN A 196 -10.76 -23.50 -29.61
C GLN A 196 -11.57 -24.81 -29.67
N ALA A 197 -12.69 -24.72 -30.36
CA ALA A 197 -13.49 -25.87 -30.77
C ALA A 197 -12.94 -26.42 -32.09
N LEU A 198 -12.86 -27.74 -32.16
CA LEU A 198 -12.44 -28.48 -33.35
C LEU A 198 -13.60 -29.36 -33.82
N LEU A 199 -13.65 -29.61 -35.14
CA LEU A 199 -14.65 -30.46 -35.79
C LEU A 199 -14.14 -31.90 -35.94
#